data_AF-A0A6V7I5M0-F1
#
_entry.id   AF-A0A6V7I5M0-F1
#
_cell.length_a   1.000
_cell.length_b   1.000
_cell.length_c   1.000
_cell.angle_alpha   90.00
_cell.angle_beta   90.00
_cell.angle_gamma   90.00
#
_symmetry.space_group_name_H-M   'P 1'
#
loop_
_entity.id
_entity.type
_entity.pdbx_description
1 polymer ?
#
loop_
_entity_poly.entity_id
_entity_poly.type
_entity_poly.pdbx_seq_one_letter_code
_entity_poly.pdbx_strand_id
1 'polypeptide(L)'
;EGWSAKLMSVEHNSDNLEEVERILSEHPESERRTVIRMERLLGQLAPLRALGDFRYKWSKELMQKIVVPYYGEGAVPPNYHTPPYLTAKPQVIYHRLTPKDKFLIIASDGLWDLMTPLEAVRLVGEHISGKVTLSPLKLPRSDMTLSEINKMLLQRKEGLKKKPLDLNAATHLLRNALGGTEYGIDHNKISQMLTLPSEVVRIFRDDITITVVYMDDEFLGHCPS
;
A
#
# COMPACT_ATOMS: atom_id res chain seq x y z
N GLU A 1 -17.22 11.31 15.67
CA GLU A 1 -15.83 10.81 15.70
C GLU A 1 -15.44 10.40 14.28
N GLY A 2 -14.23 10.75 13.83
CA GLY A 2 -13.77 10.54 12.45
C GLY A 2 -12.78 9.38 12.34
N TRP A 3 -12.52 8.94 11.11
CA TRP A 3 -11.47 7.97 10.81
C TRP A 3 -10.09 8.63 10.82
N SER A 4 -9.08 7.92 11.34
CA SER A 4 -7.68 8.35 11.37
C SER A 4 -6.77 7.30 10.74
N ALA A 5 -5.78 7.72 9.97
CA ALA A 5 -4.78 6.81 9.40
C ALA A 5 -3.52 6.78 10.27
N LYS A 6 -3.01 5.57 10.52
CA LYS A 6 -1.70 5.33 11.15
C LYS A 6 -0.85 4.54 10.17
N LEU A 7 0.29 5.10 9.78
CA LEU A 7 1.25 4.41 8.93
C LEU A 7 1.92 3.26 9.70
N MET A 8 2.00 2.10 9.03
CA MET A 8 2.52 0.85 9.60
C MET A 8 3.83 0.39 8.92
N SER A 9 4.31 1.18 7.96
CA SER A 9 5.58 1.04 7.26
C SER A 9 6.03 2.41 6.78
N VAL A 10 7.32 2.59 6.56
CA VAL A 10 7.85 3.68 5.74
C VAL A 10 8.31 3.12 4.41
N GLU A 11 8.24 3.94 3.37
CA GLU A 11 8.72 3.56 2.05
C GLU A 11 10.25 3.52 2.05
N HIS A 12 10.82 2.52 1.39
CA HIS A 12 12.27 2.40 1.22
C HIS A 12 12.63 2.92 -0.17
N ASN A 13 12.47 4.23 -0.39
CA ASN A 13 12.81 4.95 -1.60
C ASN A 13 13.70 6.17 -1.26
N SER A 14 14.03 6.98 -2.26
CA SER A 14 14.91 8.14 -2.10
C SER A 14 14.31 9.29 -1.30
N ASP A 15 12.99 9.32 -1.10
CA ASP A 15 12.31 10.31 -0.23
C ASP A 15 12.54 10.00 1.26
N ASN A 16 12.88 8.76 1.59
CA ASN A 16 13.21 8.35 2.95
C ASN A 16 14.68 8.70 3.28
N LEU A 17 14.88 9.84 3.95
CA LEU A 17 16.20 10.34 4.33
C LEU A 17 17.00 9.35 5.20
N GLU A 18 16.34 8.59 6.08
CA GLU A 18 17.02 7.57 6.90
C GLU A 18 17.57 6.44 6.04
N GLU A 19 16.83 6.07 4.99
CA GLU A 19 17.22 5.01 4.07
C GLU A 19 18.34 5.46 3.12
N VAL A 20 18.28 6.71 2.67
CA VAL A 20 19.37 7.36 1.93
C VAL A 20 20.64 7.41 2.77
N GLU A 21 20.57 7.90 4.01
CA GLU A 21 21.73 8.00 4.89
C GLU A 21 22.32 6.62 5.23
N ARG A 22 21.46 5.62 5.48
CA ARG A 22 21.90 4.22 5.66
C ARG A 22 22.77 3.78 4.50
N ILE A 23 22.28 3.93 3.27
CA ILE A 23 23.01 3.52 2.07
C ILE A 23 24.31 4.32 1.90
N LEU A 24 24.28 5.64 2.10
CA LEU A 24 25.49 6.47 2.01
C LEU A 24 26.55 6.06 3.04
N SER A 25 26.14 5.57 4.21
CA SER A 25 27.05 5.09 5.26
C SER A 25 27.62 3.68 5.02
N GLU A 26 26.96 2.88 4.18
CA GLU A 26 27.39 1.51 3.83
C GLU A 26 28.52 1.49 2.78
N HIS A 27 28.76 2.63 2.10
CA HIS A 27 29.73 2.75 1.01
C HIS A 27 30.76 3.87 1.27
N PRO A 28 31.96 3.80 0.64
CA PRO A 28 32.97 4.85 0.78
C PRO A 28 32.52 6.23 0.30
N GLU A 29 33.14 7.28 0.85
CA GLU A 29 32.88 8.68 0.49
C GLU A 29 32.92 8.95 -1.02
N SER A 30 33.84 8.28 -1.72
CA SER A 30 34.01 8.40 -3.17
C SER A 30 32.76 8.04 -3.97
N GLU A 31 31.87 7.24 -3.41
CA GLU A 31 30.65 6.76 -4.07
C GLU A 31 29.41 7.57 -3.71
N ARG A 32 29.46 8.53 -2.78
CA ARG A 32 28.27 9.27 -2.32
C ARG A 32 27.46 9.92 -3.44
N ARG A 33 28.11 10.31 -4.55
CA ARG A 33 27.46 10.92 -5.72
C ARG A 33 26.90 9.92 -6.74
N THR A 34 27.21 8.63 -6.57
CA THR A 34 26.88 7.57 -7.53
C THR A 34 25.94 6.52 -6.96
N VAL A 35 25.96 6.28 -5.65
CA VAL A 35 25.11 5.26 -5.02
C VAL A 35 23.63 5.56 -5.20
N ILE A 36 23.22 6.82 -5.02
CA ILE A 36 21.87 7.28 -5.34
C ILE A 36 21.99 8.42 -6.35
N ARG A 37 21.37 8.24 -7.51
CA ARG A 37 21.41 9.21 -8.61
C ARG A 37 20.04 9.26 -9.26
N MET A 38 19.56 10.46 -9.61
CA MET A 38 18.22 10.64 -10.19
C MET A 38 17.16 9.88 -9.36
N GLU A 39 17.22 10.05 -8.03
CA GLU A 39 16.28 9.44 -7.08
C GLU A 39 16.24 7.90 -7.08
N ARG A 40 17.25 7.25 -7.67
CA ARG A 40 17.33 5.79 -7.85
C ARG A 40 18.67 5.22 -7.39
N LEU A 41 18.66 4.01 -6.85
CA LEU A 41 19.85 3.22 -6.55
C LEU A 41 20.65 2.97 -7.84
N LEU A 42 21.90 3.41 -7.83
CA LEU A 42 22.83 3.43 -8.97
C LEU A 42 22.24 4.08 -10.24
N GLY A 43 21.25 4.98 -10.08
CA GLY A 43 20.53 5.58 -11.19
C GLY A 43 19.55 4.66 -11.92
N GLN A 44 19.26 3.48 -11.38
CA GLN A 44 18.49 2.44 -12.07
C GLN A 44 17.25 1.98 -11.30
N LEU A 45 17.37 1.66 -10.01
CA LEU A 45 16.29 1.03 -9.24
C LEU A 45 15.65 2.02 -8.26
N ALA A 46 14.33 2.18 -8.31
CA ALA A 46 13.60 3.07 -7.40
C ALA A 46 13.55 2.54 -5.94
N PRO A 47 13.15 1.27 -5.68
CA PRO A 47 13.19 0.74 -4.33
C PRO A 47 14.63 0.51 -3.85
N LEU A 48 14.90 0.95 -2.62
CA LEU A 48 16.19 0.85 -1.93
C LEU A 48 16.32 -0.44 -1.10
N ARG A 49 15.25 -1.24 -1.05
CA ARG A 49 15.25 -2.63 -0.56
C ARG A 49 14.36 -3.50 -1.44
N ALA A 50 14.83 -4.68 -1.81
CA ALA A 50 14.04 -5.65 -2.55
C ALA A 50 14.54 -7.08 -2.34
N LEU A 51 13.65 -8.05 -2.50
CA LEU A 51 14.01 -9.45 -2.75
C LEU A 51 14.51 -9.59 -4.20
N GLY A 52 15.26 -10.66 -4.51
CA GLY A 52 15.78 -10.86 -5.86
C GLY A 52 16.85 -9.82 -6.21
N ASP A 53 16.76 -9.23 -7.41
CA ASP A 53 17.63 -8.11 -7.85
C ASP A 53 19.13 -8.36 -7.61
N PHE A 54 19.56 -9.59 -7.92
CA PHE A 54 20.89 -10.09 -7.61
C PHE A 54 22.01 -9.22 -8.18
N ARG A 55 21.75 -8.50 -9.28
CA ARG A 55 22.71 -7.61 -9.94
C ARG A 55 23.16 -6.43 -9.07
N TYR A 56 22.42 -6.12 -8.01
CA TYR A 56 22.77 -5.10 -7.02
C TYR A 56 23.37 -5.69 -5.74
N LYS A 57 23.51 -7.02 -5.65
CA LYS A 57 23.92 -7.75 -4.45
C LYS A 57 25.18 -8.58 -4.63
N TRP A 58 25.31 -9.23 -5.78
CA TRP A 58 26.40 -10.17 -6.05
C TRP A 58 27.73 -9.46 -6.26
N SER A 59 28.83 -10.16 -5.97
CA SER A 59 30.16 -9.60 -6.22
C SER A 59 30.36 -9.38 -7.72
N LYS A 60 31.23 -8.41 -8.07
CA LYS A 60 31.52 -8.08 -9.46
C LYS A 60 32.12 -9.28 -10.21
N GLU A 61 32.95 -10.07 -9.55
CA GLU A 61 33.58 -11.27 -10.10
C GLU A 61 32.52 -12.33 -10.43
N LEU A 62 31.53 -12.51 -9.56
CA LEU A 62 30.45 -13.45 -9.78
C LEU A 62 29.57 -13.03 -10.96
N MET A 63 29.25 -11.73 -11.04
CA MET A 63 28.52 -11.14 -12.17
C MET A 63 29.27 -11.34 -13.49
N GLN A 64 30.58 -11.07 -13.52
CA GLN A 64 31.44 -11.26 -14.69
C GLN A 64 31.54 -12.73 -15.11
N LYS A 65 31.60 -13.66 -14.16
CA LYS A 65 31.74 -15.09 -14.46
C LYS A 65 30.44 -15.73 -14.94
N ILE A 66 29.30 -15.37 -14.34
CA ILE A 66 28.03 -16.09 -14.53
C ILE A 66 27.05 -15.33 -15.41
N VAL A 67 26.98 -14.00 -15.30
CA VAL A 67 25.89 -13.22 -15.91
C VAL A 67 26.33 -12.56 -17.21
N VAL A 68 27.51 -11.92 -17.21
CA VAL A 68 28.07 -11.24 -18.39
C VAL A 68 28.18 -12.16 -19.63
N PRO A 69 28.54 -13.46 -19.54
CA PRO A 69 28.61 -14.31 -20.72
C PRO A 69 27.28 -14.50 -21.46
N TYR A 70 26.15 -14.32 -20.78
CA TYR A 70 24.81 -14.51 -21.35
C TYR A 70 24.09 -13.19 -21.66
N TYR A 71 24.34 -12.15 -20.87
CA TYR A 71 23.61 -10.88 -20.95
C TYR A 71 24.47 -9.67 -21.35
N GLY A 72 25.78 -9.88 -21.53
CA GLY A 72 26.75 -8.84 -21.88
C GLY A 72 27.19 -7.96 -20.70
N GLU A 73 28.13 -7.06 -20.97
CA GLU A 73 28.74 -6.16 -19.97
C GLU A 73 27.71 -5.23 -19.30
N GLY A 74 26.63 -4.89 -20.00
CA GLY A 74 25.54 -4.06 -19.47
C GLY A 74 24.75 -4.71 -18.32
N ALA A 75 24.99 -5.99 -18.02
CA ALA A 75 24.43 -6.67 -16.86
C ALA A 75 25.02 -6.15 -15.54
N VAL A 76 26.25 -5.65 -15.53
CA VAL A 76 26.86 -5.02 -14.36
C VAL A 76 26.35 -3.57 -14.25
N PRO A 77 25.77 -3.16 -13.11
CA PRO A 77 25.35 -1.77 -12.93
C PRO A 77 26.50 -0.76 -13.10
N PRO A 78 26.21 0.51 -13.43
CA PRO A 78 27.23 1.56 -13.45
C PRO A 78 27.75 1.85 -12.03
N ASN A 79 29.01 2.28 -11.92
CA ASN A 79 29.65 2.63 -10.64
C ASN A 79 29.59 1.49 -9.59
N TYR A 80 29.67 0.24 -10.03
CA TYR A 80 29.57 -0.95 -9.18
C TYR A 80 30.93 -1.31 -8.57
N HIS A 81 31.33 -0.60 -7.53
CA HIS A 81 32.64 -0.67 -6.88
C HIS A 81 32.64 -1.52 -5.60
N THR A 82 31.68 -1.32 -4.70
CA THR A 82 31.59 -1.97 -3.38
C THR A 82 30.25 -2.67 -3.14
N PRO A 83 29.86 -3.67 -3.96
CA PRO A 83 28.66 -4.44 -3.68
C PRO A 83 28.75 -5.20 -2.34
N PRO A 84 27.62 -5.47 -1.68
CA PRO A 84 26.23 -5.25 -2.12
C PRO A 84 25.71 -3.83 -1.88
N TYR A 85 24.87 -3.32 -2.80
CA TYR A 85 24.18 -2.02 -2.70
C TYR A 85 22.71 -2.14 -2.30
N LEU A 86 22.14 -3.35 -2.37
CA LEU A 86 20.72 -3.61 -2.12
C LEU A 86 20.55 -4.70 -1.07
N THR A 87 19.64 -4.48 -0.14
CA THR A 87 19.31 -5.47 0.89
C THR A 87 17.88 -5.98 0.76
N ALA A 88 17.65 -7.22 1.16
CA ALA A 88 16.32 -7.79 1.35
C ALA A 88 15.85 -7.72 2.81
N LYS A 89 16.66 -7.16 3.71
CA LYS A 89 16.33 -7.08 5.14
C LYS A 89 15.16 -6.11 5.34
N PRO A 90 14.00 -6.56 5.86
CA PRO A 90 12.87 -5.68 6.08
C PRO A 90 13.12 -4.73 7.25
N GLN A 91 12.42 -3.60 7.27
CA GLN A 91 12.19 -2.85 8.50
C GLN A 91 10.97 -3.45 9.19
N VAL A 92 11.04 -3.67 10.51
CA VAL A 92 9.98 -4.32 11.29
C VAL A 92 9.42 -3.32 12.28
N ILE A 93 8.11 -3.11 12.22
CA ILE A 93 7.36 -2.29 13.17
C ILE A 93 6.40 -3.20 13.94
N TYR A 94 6.40 -3.07 15.26
CA TYR A 94 5.45 -3.74 16.13
C TYR A 94 4.33 -2.78 16.52
N HIS A 95 3.08 -3.21 16.34
CA HIS A 95 1.90 -2.52 16.87
C HIS A 95 0.98 -3.53 17.52
N ARG A 96 0.67 -3.27 18.80
CA ARG A 96 -0.31 -4.05 19.52
C ARG A 96 -1.71 -3.56 19.14
N LEU A 97 -2.50 -4.44 18.55
CA LEU A 97 -3.88 -4.14 18.18
C LEU A 97 -4.72 -3.80 19.41
N THR A 98 -5.60 -2.82 19.23
CA THR A 98 -6.60 -2.37 20.20
C THR A 98 -7.99 -2.43 19.58
N PRO A 99 -9.08 -2.40 20.36
CA PRO A 99 -10.45 -2.33 19.81
C PRO A 99 -10.72 -1.11 18.91
N LYS A 100 -9.84 -0.10 18.91
CA LYS A 100 -9.92 1.07 18.03
C LYS A 100 -9.38 0.78 16.62
N ASP A 101 -8.55 -0.24 16.47
CA ASP A 101 -7.95 -0.63 15.18
C ASP A 101 -8.94 -1.50 14.41
N LYS A 102 -9.64 -0.91 13.43
CA LYS A 102 -10.73 -1.60 12.73
C LYS A 102 -10.28 -2.42 11.52
N PHE A 103 -9.24 -1.98 10.83
CA PHE A 103 -8.72 -2.66 9.65
C PHE A 103 -7.29 -2.23 9.34
N LEU A 104 -6.63 -3.01 8.48
CA LEU A 104 -5.32 -2.73 7.88
C LEU A 104 -5.45 -2.75 6.35
N ILE A 105 -4.89 -1.75 5.68
CA ILE A 105 -4.77 -1.71 4.22
C ILE A 105 -3.31 -2.02 3.87
N ILE A 106 -3.10 -3.05 3.05
CA ILE A 106 -1.81 -3.39 2.46
C ILE A 106 -1.97 -3.20 0.96
N ALA A 107 -1.16 -2.33 0.34
CA ALA A 107 -1.24 -2.07 -1.09
C ALA A 107 0.13 -1.73 -1.68
N SER A 108 0.28 -1.92 -3.00
CA SER A 108 1.42 -1.43 -3.77
C SER A 108 1.40 0.10 -3.90
N ASP A 109 2.55 0.67 -4.25
CA ASP A 109 2.73 2.08 -4.63
C ASP A 109 1.71 2.55 -5.67
N GLY A 110 1.32 1.71 -6.63
CA GLY A 110 0.28 2.05 -7.61
C GLY A 110 -1.06 2.52 -7.01
N LEU A 111 -1.40 2.15 -5.76
CA LEU A 111 -2.52 2.78 -5.04
C LEU A 111 -2.13 4.13 -4.41
N TRP A 112 -1.00 4.15 -3.70
CA TRP A 112 -0.56 5.27 -2.87
C TRP A 112 -0.13 6.48 -3.71
N ASP A 113 0.31 6.28 -4.94
CA ASP A 113 0.56 7.33 -5.93
C ASP A 113 -0.72 8.09 -6.34
N LEU A 114 -1.89 7.45 -6.18
CA LEU A 114 -3.19 8.00 -6.60
C LEU A 114 -4.04 8.50 -5.44
N MET A 115 -3.70 8.14 -4.20
CA MET A 115 -4.57 8.37 -3.04
C MET A 115 -3.76 8.45 -1.75
N THR A 116 -4.10 9.42 -0.90
CA THR A 116 -3.46 9.54 0.41
C THR A 116 -3.94 8.45 1.38
N PRO A 117 -3.12 8.06 2.37
CA PRO A 117 -3.51 7.09 3.40
C PRO A 117 -4.81 7.46 4.14
N LEU A 118 -5.02 8.75 4.40
CA LEU A 118 -6.23 9.22 5.09
C LEU A 118 -7.48 9.07 4.21
N GLU A 119 -7.39 9.37 2.93
CA GLU A 119 -8.50 9.16 1.98
C GLU A 119 -8.86 7.68 1.88
N ALA A 120 -7.86 6.80 1.75
CA ALA A 120 -8.08 5.36 1.69
C ALA A 120 -8.78 4.83 2.96
N VAL A 121 -8.29 5.22 4.14
CA VAL A 121 -8.89 4.85 5.42
C VAL A 121 -10.32 5.38 5.54
N ARG A 122 -10.58 6.62 5.11
CA ARG A 122 -11.95 7.19 5.12
C ARG A 122 -12.88 6.40 4.21
N LEU A 123 -12.47 6.10 2.98
CA LEU A 123 -13.27 5.32 2.03
C LEU A 123 -13.59 3.92 2.56
N VAL A 124 -12.61 3.20 3.10
CA VAL A 124 -12.85 1.87 3.70
C VAL A 124 -13.75 1.98 4.92
N GLY A 125 -13.53 2.98 5.78
CA GLY A 125 -14.33 3.20 6.97
C GLY A 125 -15.80 3.50 6.69
N GLU A 126 -16.06 4.33 5.67
CA GLU A 126 -17.40 4.61 5.16
C GLU A 126 -18.04 3.37 4.52
N HIS A 127 -17.25 2.62 3.75
CA HIS A 127 -17.65 1.36 3.15
C HIS A 127 -18.11 0.33 4.21
N ILE A 128 -17.36 0.17 5.30
CA ILE A 128 -17.74 -0.69 6.44
C ILE A 128 -19.08 -0.24 7.04
N SER A 129 -19.22 1.06 7.30
CA SER A 129 -20.43 1.63 7.92
C SER A 129 -21.67 1.43 7.04
N GLY A 130 -21.50 1.54 5.72
CA GLY A 130 -22.56 1.33 4.74
C GLY A 130 -22.85 -0.14 4.43
N LYS A 131 -21.86 -1.04 4.52
CA LYS A 131 -22.03 -2.48 4.25
C LYS A 131 -23.12 -3.12 5.09
N VAL A 132 -23.28 -2.68 6.34
CA VAL A 132 -24.35 -3.16 7.23
C VAL A 132 -25.71 -3.07 6.55
N THR A 133 -25.92 -2.09 5.66
CA THR A 133 -27.18 -1.90 4.93
C THR A 133 -27.45 -2.87 3.79
N LEU A 134 -26.41 -3.56 3.28
CA LEU A 134 -26.54 -4.48 2.15
C LEU A 134 -27.25 -5.79 2.51
N SER A 135 -27.16 -6.24 3.76
CA SER A 135 -27.79 -7.48 4.24
C SER A 135 -29.02 -7.17 5.09
N PRO A 136 -30.18 -7.86 4.93
CA PRO A 136 -31.35 -7.64 5.78
C PRO A 136 -31.01 -7.64 7.28
N LEU A 137 -31.69 -6.81 8.07
CA LEU A 137 -31.48 -6.77 9.52
C LEU A 137 -31.79 -8.16 10.10
N LYS A 138 -30.77 -8.81 10.67
CA LYS A 138 -30.91 -9.98 11.51
C LYS A 138 -30.54 -9.57 12.93
N LEU A 139 -31.39 -9.92 13.89
CA LEU A 139 -31.10 -9.66 15.30
C LEU A 139 -30.00 -10.63 15.75
N PRO A 140 -28.86 -10.12 16.30
CA PRO A 140 -27.79 -10.97 16.81
C PRO A 140 -28.25 -11.91 17.92
N ARG A 141 -29.21 -11.44 18.73
CA ARG A 141 -29.82 -12.19 19.82
C ARG A 141 -31.33 -11.99 19.81
N SER A 142 -32.08 -13.01 20.22
CA SER A 142 -33.55 -12.97 20.26
C SER A 142 -34.13 -12.19 21.45
N ASP A 143 -33.32 -11.94 22.48
CA ASP A 143 -33.70 -11.33 23.76
C ASP A 143 -33.38 -9.81 23.85
N MET A 144 -33.09 -9.17 22.72
CA MET A 144 -32.75 -7.75 22.69
C MET A 144 -33.93 -6.87 23.06
N THR A 145 -33.65 -5.83 23.85
CA THR A 145 -34.63 -4.81 24.22
C THR A 145 -34.99 -3.91 23.03
N LEU A 146 -36.18 -3.31 23.06
CA LEU A 146 -36.60 -2.34 22.03
C LEU A 146 -35.62 -1.16 21.91
N SER A 147 -34.97 -0.77 23.01
CA SER A 147 -33.95 0.29 23.01
C SER A 147 -32.71 -0.12 22.20
N GLU A 148 -32.20 -1.33 22.40
CA GLU A 148 -31.06 -1.87 21.64
C GLU A 148 -31.40 -2.01 20.16
N ILE A 149 -32.59 -2.52 19.84
CA ILE A 149 -33.08 -2.63 18.46
C ILE A 149 -33.18 -1.24 17.80
N ASN A 150 -33.74 -0.25 18.50
CA ASN A 150 -33.83 1.11 18.00
C ASN A 150 -32.44 1.73 17.73
N LYS A 151 -31.47 1.50 18.62
CA LYS A 151 -30.07 1.94 18.42
C LYS A 151 -29.47 1.33 17.16
N MET A 152 -29.67 0.03 16.91
CA MET A 152 -29.23 -0.63 15.68
C MET A 152 -29.91 -0.05 14.43
N LEU A 153 -31.22 0.21 14.49
CA LEU A 153 -31.98 0.79 13.38
C LEU A 153 -31.52 2.21 13.04
N LEU A 154 -31.26 3.04 14.04
CA LEU A 154 -30.71 4.39 13.84
C LEU A 154 -29.32 4.34 13.19
N GLN A 155 -28.44 3.47 13.65
CA GLN A 155 -27.13 3.25 13.04
C GLN A 155 -27.26 2.79 11.57
N ARG A 156 -28.20 1.88 11.30
CA ARG A 156 -28.48 1.36 9.96
C ARG A 156 -29.06 2.43 9.03
N LYS A 157 -29.94 3.30 9.54
CA LYS A 157 -30.49 4.45 8.79
C LYS A 157 -29.41 5.42 8.36
N GLU A 158 -28.45 5.72 9.23
CA GLU A 158 -27.29 6.54 8.87
C GLU A 158 -26.39 5.83 7.84
N GLY A 159 -26.20 4.51 7.99
CA GLY A 159 -25.48 3.70 7.01
C GLY A 159 -26.12 3.70 5.60
N LEU A 160 -27.45 3.89 5.48
CA LEU A 160 -28.14 3.88 4.19
C LEU A 160 -27.73 5.08 3.31
N LYS A 161 -27.35 6.20 3.93
CA LYS A 161 -26.79 7.36 3.23
C LYS A 161 -25.41 7.06 2.61
N LYS A 162 -24.73 6.02 3.12
CA LYS A 162 -23.39 5.57 2.69
C LYS A 162 -23.41 4.21 2.04
N LYS A 163 -24.56 3.77 1.48
CA LYS A 163 -24.69 2.44 0.86
C LYS A 163 -23.59 2.27 -0.21
N PRO A 164 -22.64 1.34 -0.03
CA PRO A 164 -21.54 1.22 -0.95
C PRO A 164 -22.02 0.59 -2.26
N LEU A 165 -21.50 1.10 -3.38
CA LEU A 165 -21.74 0.53 -4.71
C LEU A 165 -21.04 -0.81 -4.85
N ASP A 166 -19.80 -0.90 -4.39
CA ASP A 166 -18.98 -2.10 -4.49
C ASP A 166 -19.18 -2.99 -3.25
N LEU A 167 -19.26 -4.31 -3.43
CA LEU A 167 -19.36 -5.25 -2.30
C LEU A 167 -18.01 -5.44 -1.58
N ASN A 168 -16.91 -5.31 -2.31
CA ASN A 168 -15.55 -5.48 -1.82
C ASN A 168 -14.88 -4.11 -1.62
N ALA A 169 -14.25 -3.89 -0.46
CA ALA A 169 -13.62 -2.61 -0.14
C ALA A 169 -12.34 -2.34 -0.95
N ALA A 170 -11.59 -3.38 -1.32
CA ALA A 170 -10.44 -3.23 -2.22
C ALA A 170 -10.90 -2.78 -3.61
N THR A 171 -11.98 -3.35 -4.15
CA THR A 171 -12.59 -2.88 -5.40
C THR A 171 -13.11 -1.44 -5.26
N HIS A 172 -13.68 -1.10 -4.10
CA HIS A 172 -14.11 0.26 -3.81
C HIS A 172 -12.93 1.25 -3.83
N LEU A 173 -11.81 0.90 -3.20
CA LEU A 173 -10.59 1.71 -3.24
C LEU A 173 -10.06 1.84 -4.66
N LEU A 174 -9.96 0.74 -5.42
CA LEU A 174 -9.49 0.77 -6.80
C LEU A 174 -10.34 1.67 -7.69
N ARG A 175 -11.68 1.61 -7.54
CA ARG A 175 -12.61 2.47 -8.29
C ARG A 175 -12.38 3.95 -7.98
N ASN A 176 -12.19 4.29 -6.71
CA ASN A 176 -11.93 5.67 -6.29
C ASN A 176 -10.51 6.14 -6.66
N ALA A 177 -9.51 5.26 -6.67
CA ALA A 177 -8.17 5.63 -7.12
C ALA A 177 -8.16 5.98 -8.62
N LEU A 178 -8.86 5.21 -9.46
CA LEU A 178 -8.92 5.45 -10.90
C LEU A 178 -9.89 6.57 -11.30
N GLY A 179 -11.01 6.69 -10.59
CA GLY A 179 -12.13 7.57 -10.97
C GLY A 179 -12.48 8.68 -9.99
N GLY A 180 -11.80 8.76 -8.85
CA GLY A 180 -12.10 9.73 -7.80
C GLY A 180 -11.87 11.16 -8.28
N THR A 181 -12.82 12.02 -7.93
CA THR A 181 -12.78 13.47 -8.08
C THR A 181 -13.32 14.12 -6.81
N GLU A 182 -13.14 15.42 -6.65
CA GLU A 182 -13.71 16.18 -5.53
C GLU A 182 -15.26 16.11 -5.45
N TYR A 183 -15.93 15.82 -6.57
CA TYR A 183 -17.40 15.71 -6.65
C TYR A 183 -17.92 14.27 -6.65
N GLY A 184 -17.04 13.27 -6.50
CA GLY A 184 -17.39 11.85 -6.53
C GLY A 184 -16.69 11.09 -7.65
N ILE A 185 -17.31 10.01 -8.13
CA ILE A 185 -16.69 9.09 -9.08
C ILE A 185 -17.02 9.48 -10.52
N ASP A 186 -16.00 9.73 -11.33
CA ASP A 186 -16.10 9.90 -12.78
C ASP A 186 -15.93 8.56 -13.50
N HIS A 187 -17.03 8.03 -14.02
CA HIS A 187 -17.06 6.79 -14.78
C HIS A 187 -16.34 6.88 -16.14
N ASN A 188 -16.25 8.06 -16.75
CA ASN A 188 -15.52 8.24 -18.00
C ASN A 188 -14.02 8.07 -17.76
N LYS A 189 -13.49 8.67 -16.69
CA LYS A 189 -12.08 8.52 -16.28
C LYS A 189 -11.74 7.06 -15.99
N ILE A 190 -12.62 6.34 -15.27
CA ILE A 190 -12.43 4.89 -15.02
C ILE A 190 -12.37 4.12 -16.34
N SER A 191 -13.34 4.36 -17.23
CA SER A 191 -13.41 3.69 -18.53
C SER A 191 -12.14 3.92 -19.34
N GLN A 192 -11.69 5.18 -19.44
CA GLN A 192 -10.44 5.54 -20.11
C GLN A 192 -9.26 4.78 -19.51
N MET A 193 -9.07 4.84 -18.19
CA MET A 193 -7.98 4.13 -17.52
C MET A 193 -8.02 2.62 -17.80
N LEU A 194 -9.17 1.98 -17.65
CA LEU A 194 -9.30 0.53 -17.85
C LEU A 194 -9.13 0.08 -19.30
N THR A 195 -9.38 0.95 -20.28
CA THR A 195 -9.27 0.65 -21.72
C THR A 195 -7.95 1.04 -22.35
N LEU A 196 -7.01 1.61 -21.58
CA LEU A 196 -5.69 1.98 -22.08
C LEU A 196 -4.96 0.75 -22.69
N PRO A 197 -4.40 0.88 -23.90
CA PRO A 197 -3.56 -0.16 -24.50
C PRO A 197 -2.33 -0.50 -23.65
N SER A 198 -1.88 -1.75 -23.75
CA SER A 198 -0.75 -2.27 -22.96
C SER A 198 0.56 -1.51 -23.18
N GLU A 199 0.69 -0.85 -24.33
CA GLU A 199 1.85 -0.08 -24.77
C GLU A 199 1.98 1.25 -24.00
N VAL A 200 0.87 1.80 -23.52
CA VAL A 200 0.82 3.12 -22.87
C VAL A 200 0.35 3.05 -21.43
N VAL A 201 -0.26 1.94 -20.99
CA VAL A 201 -0.87 1.82 -19.66
C VAL A 201 0.08 2.19 -18.52
N ARG A 202 1.35 1.79 -18.62
CA ARG A 202 2.40 2.06 -17.62
C ARG A 202 2.82 3.53 -17.52
N ILE A 203 2.39 4.39 -18.46
CA ILE A 203 2.58 5.84 -18.39
C ILE A 203 1.52 6.48 -17.50
N PHE A 204 0.33 5.88 -17.40
CA PHE A 204 -0.81 6.46 -16.69
C PHE A 204 -1.05 5.85 -15.31
N ARG A 205 -0.68 4.58 -15.11
CA ARG A 205 -0.73 3.93 -13.80
C ARG A 205 0.26 2.78 -13.72
N ASP A 206 0.64 2.43 -12.51
CA ASP A 206 1.32 1.16 -12.24
C ASP A 206 0.32 0.03 -11.90
N ASP A 207 0.84 -1.16 -11.67
CA ASP A 207 0.09 -2.31 -11.18
C ASP A 207 -0.45 -2.03 -9.76
N ILE A 208 -1.77 -2.10 -9.59
CA ILE A 208 -2.45 -1.80 -8.33
C ILE A 208 -2.89 -3.10 -7.65
N THR A 209 -2.30 -3.41 -6.50
CA THR A 209 -2.72 -4.52 -5.64
C THR A 209 -3.18 -3.99 -4.30
N ILE A 210 -4.32 -4.45 -3.80
CA ILE A 210 -4.92 -3.96 -2.55
C ILE A 210 -5.46 -5.15 -1.75
N THR A 211 -5.07 -5.23 -0.48
CA THR A 211 -5.62 -6.16 0.52
C THR A 211 -6.15 -5.37 1.71
N VAL A 212 -7.41 -5.60 2.07
CA VAL A 212 -8.04 -5.00 3.25
C VAL A 212 -8.32 -6.09 4.27
N VAL A 213 -7.64 -6.03 5.41
CA VAL A 213 -7.77 -6.97 6.53
C VAL A 213 -8.64 -6.32 7.61
N TYR A 214 -9.77 -6.93 7.95
CA TYR A 214 -10.64 -6.43 9.02
C TYR A 214 -10.29 -7.08 10.35
N MET A 215 -10.31 -6.30 11.42
CA MET A 215 -10.07 -6.78 12.78
C MET A 215 -11.41 -7.06 13.46
N ASP A 216 -11.41 -8.06 14.35
CA ASP A 216 -12.54 -8.36 15.23
C ASP A 216 -12.40 -7.55 16.51
N ASP A 217 -13.18 -6.48 16.64
CA ASP A 217 -13.11 -5.55 17.77
C ASP A 217 -13.71 -6.13 19.06
N GLU A 218 -14.66 -7.06 18.96
CA GLU A 218 -15.18 -7.80 20.10
C GLU A 218 -14.10 -8.71 20.66
N PHE A 219 -13.41 -9.47 19.81
CA PHE A 219 -12.28 -10.30 20.24
C PHE A 219 -11.16 -9.47 20.87
N LEU A 220 -10.77 -8.36 20.22
CA LEU A 220 -9.71 -7.47 20.74
C LEU A 220 -10.10 -6.79 22.06
N GLY A 221 -11.40 -6.60 22.34
CA GLY A 221 -11.88 -6.05 23.60
C GLY A 221 -11.72 -6.99 24.79
N HIS A 222 -11.68 -8.29 24.54
CA HIS A 222 -11.55 -9.33 25.58
C HIS A 222 -10.11 -9.84 25.73
N CYS A 223 -9.18 -9.45 24.84
CA CYS A 223 -7.79 -9.84 24.94
C CYS A 223 -7.14 -9.22 26.19
N PRO A 224 -6.54 -10.03 27.09
CA PRO A 224 -5.87 -9.51 28.27
C PRO A 224 -4.70 -8.59 27.91
N SER A 225 -4.62 -7.49 28.65
CA SER A 225 -3.53 -6.50 28.64
C SER A 225 -2.17 -7.11 28.96
#